data_AF-N1RJ55-F1
#
_entry.id   AF-N1RJ55-F1
#
_cell.length_a   1.000
_cell.length_b   1.000
_cell.length_c   1.000
_cell.angle_alpha   90.00
_cell.angle_beta   90.00
_cell.angle_gamma   90.00
#
_symmetry.space_group_name_H-M   'P 1'
#
loop_
_entity.id
_entity.type
_entity.pdbx_description
1 polymer ?
#
loop_
_entity_poly.entity_id
_entity_poly.type
_entity_poly.pdbx_seq_one_letter_code
_entity_poly.pdbx_strand_id
1 'polypeptide(L)'
;METWKTPVHCSAHVQSANYLLPDVKDAKCKDSSRTFSVKRSKKGLTFSVSQPVSPISNTVGKHFIPNKQLWQSKEPNAEIQAYKGPKDFKLNAVE
;
A
#
# COMPACT_ATOMS: atom_id res chain seq x y z
N MET A 1 -22.25 -4.42 -5.11
CA MET A 1 -20.77 -4.28 -5.04
C MET A 1 -20.29 -4.86 -3.72
N GLU A 2 -19.87 -6.13 -3.71
CA GLU A 2 -19.44 -6.86 -2.50
C GLU A 2 -17.92 -7.14 -2.49
N THR A 3 -17.15 -6.44 -3.32
CA THR A 3 -15.75 -6.78 -3.61
C THR A 3 -14.79 -6.66 -2.43
N TRP A 4 -15.22 -6.13 -1.28
CA TRP A 4 -14.35 -5.85 -0.13
C TRP A 4 -14.86 -6.42 1.21
N LYS A 5 -15.77 -7.41 1.18
CA LYS A 5 -16.36 -7.96 2.41
C LYS A 5 -15.43 -8.84 3.24
N THR A 6 -14.54 -9.59 2.57
CA THR A 6 -13.59 -10.48 3.27
C THR A 6 -12.25 -9.77 3.46
N PRO A 7 -11.78 -9.60 4.71
CA PRO A 7 -10.45 -9.07 4.97
C PRO A 7 -9.39 -10.05 4.45
N VAL A 8 -8.29 -9.52 3.91
CA VAL A 8 -7.18 -10.31 3.40
C VAL A 8 -5.88 -9.81 4.02
N HIS A 9 -4.95 -10.73 4.26
CA HIS A 9 -3.62 -10.35 4.72
C HIS A 9 -2.70 -10.14 3.51
N CYS A 10 -2.02 -8.99 3.47
CA CYS A 10 -1.09 -8.66 2.41
C CYS A 10 0.25 -8.24 3.04
N SER A 11 1.35 -8.83 2.58
CA SER A 11 2.69 -8.48 3.04
C SER A 11 3.69 -8.67 1.91
N ALA A 12 4.76 -7.86 1.92
CA ALA A 12 5.86 -7.96 0.98
C ALA A 12 7.17 -7.59 1.68
N HIS A 13 8.24 -8.32 1.38
CA HIS A 13 9.59 -7.97 1.79
C HIS A 13 10.31 -7.38 0.58
N VAL A 14 10.67 -6.09 0.68
CA VAL A 14 11.29 -5.33 -0.40
C VAL A 14 12.42 -4.50 0.18
N GLN A 15 13.53 -4.39 -0.55
CA GLN A 15 14.66 -3.58 -0.14
C GLN A 15 14.26 -2.10 -0.07
N SER A 16 14.68 -1.39 0.98
CA SER A 16 14.42 0.04 1.14
C SER A 16 15.04 0.86 0.01
N ALA A 17 14.40 1.97 -0.36
CA ALA A 17 14.97 2.95 -1.28
C ALA A 17 15.45 4.17 -0.48
N ASN A 18 16.78 4.29 -0.27
CA ASN A 18 17.39 5.38 0.49
C ASN A 18 16.78 5.56 1.89
N TYR A 19 16.66 4.46 2.64
CA TYR A 19 16.08 4.44 4.01
C TYR A 19 14.59 4.82 4.09
N LEU A 20 13.93 4.97 2.94
CA LEU A 20 12.50 5.22 2.85
C LEU A 20 11.74 3.92 2.55
N LEU A 21 10.44 3.91 2.88
CA LEU A 21 9.55 2.84 2.45
C LEU A 21 9.62 2.68 0.91
N PRO A 22 9.88 1.47 0.40
CA PRO A 22 10.08 1.28 -1.02
C PRO A 22 8.78 1.37 -1.81
N ASP A 23 8.92 1.58 -3.11
CA ASP A 23 7.83 1.30 -4.02
C ASP A 23 7.59 -0.21 -4.07
N VAL A 24 6.31 -0.58 -4.09
CA VAL A 24 5.85 -1.97 -4.21
C VAL A 24 4.93 -2.03 -5.41
N LYS A 25 5.16 -2.98 -6.31
CA LYS A 25 4.33 -3.16 -7.50
C LYS A 25 3.70 -4.55 -7.48
N ASP A 26 2.37 -4.58 -7.54
CA ASP A 26 1.54 -5.76 -7.71
C ASP A 26 1.89 -6.94 -6.78
N ALA A 27 2.24 -6.64 -5.53
CA ALA A 27 2.54 -7.65 -4.53
C ALA A 27 1.28 -8.44 -4.19
N LYS A 28 1.40 -9.77 -4.08
CA LYS A 28 0.27 -10.66 -3.85
C LYS A 28 -0.21 -10.60 -2.39
N CYS A 29 -1.52 -10.68 -2.20
CA CYS A 29 -2.11 -10.94 -0.90
C CYS A 29 -2.23 -12.46 -0.68
N LYS A 30 -2.16 -12.88 0.58
CA LYS A 30 -2.25 -14.30 0.95
C LYS A 30 -3.67 -14.82 0.66
N ASP A 31 -3.74 -16.00 0.05
CA ASP A 31 -4.99 -16.73 -0.25
C ASP A 31 -6.05 -15.88 -0.98
N SER A 32 -5.60 -14.93 -1.81
CA SER A 32 -6.46 -13.95 -2.48
C SER A 32 -5.93 -13.59 -3.87
N SER A 33 -6.83 -13.30 -4.80
CA SER A 33 -6.49 -12.75 -6.12
C SER A 33 -6.13 -11.26 -6.08
N ARG A 34 -6.23 -10.63 -4.90
CA ARG A 34 -5.90 -9.22 -4.71
C ARG A 34 -4.39 -9.00 -4.77
N THR A 35 -4.00 -7.90 -5.40
CA THR A 35 -2.63 -7.38 -5.34
C THR A 35 -2.64 -6.01 -4.68
N PHE A 36 -1.51 -5.62 -4.10
CA PHE A 36 -1.32 -4.28 -3.58
C PHE A 36 -0.06 -3.64 -4.15
N SER A 37 -0.11 -2.32 -4.25
CA SER A 37 1.00 -1.49 -4.70
C SER A 37 1.18 -0.28 -3.78
N VAL A 38 2.42 0.14 -3.62
CA VAL A 38 2.81 1.37 -2.93
C VAL A 38 3.64 2.17 -3.91
N LYS A 39 3.26 3.43 -4.17
CA LYS A 39 4.01 4.32 -5.05
C LYS A 39 4.32 5.63 -4.36
N ARG A 40 5.59 6.02 -4.35
CA ARG A 40 6.05 7.28 -3.77
C ARG A 40 5.80 8.47 -4.69
N SER A 41 5.53 9.60 -4.06
CA SER A 41 5.47 10.92 -4.66
C SER A 41 6.14 11.94 -3.73
N LYS A 42 6.31 13.18 -4.20
CA LYS A 42 6.83 14.27 -3.35
C LYS A 42 5.97 14.54 -2.11
N LYS A 43 4.66 14.28 -2.18
CA LYS A 43 3.69 14.61 -1.12
C LYS A 43 3.41 13.47 -0.15
N GLY A 44 3.81 12.24 -0.46
CA GLY A 44 3.40 11.05 0.27
C GLY A 44 3.49 9.75 -0.55
N LEU A 45 2.81 8.72 -0.07
CA LEU A 45 2.67 7.43 -0.73
C LEU A 45 1.24 7.23 -1.21
N THR A 46 1.08 6.62 -2.37
CA THR A 46 -0.23 6.11 -2.83
C THR A 46 -0.23 4.61 -2.60
N PHE A 47 -1.08 4.17 -1.68
CA PHE A 47 -1.40 2.76 -1.49
C PHE A 47 -2.56 2.39 -2.41
N SER A 48 -2.43 1.28 -3.14
CA SER A 48 -3.46 0.79 -4.07
C SER A 48 -3.69 -0.69 -3.85
N VAL A 49 -4.94 -1.12 -3.94
CA VAL A 49 -5.32 -2.54 -3.98
C VAL A 49 -6.09 -2.78 -5.27
N SER A 50 -5.70 -3.82 -6.01
CA SER A 50 -6.35 -4.26 -7.24
C SER A 50 -6.97 -5.63 -7.02
N GLN A 51 -8.20 -5.82 -7.50
CA GLN A 51 -8.87 -7.12 -7.52
C GLN A 51 -9.42 -7.39 -8.92
N PRO A 52 -9.11 -8.52 -9.56
CA PRO A 52 -9.77 -8.91 -10.79
C PRO A 52 -11.25 -9.18 -10.56
N VAL A 53 -12.11 -8.54 -11.37
CA VAL A 53 -13.56 -8.77 -11.39
C VAL A 53 -14.00 -9.56 -12.61
N SER A 54 -13.22 -9.51 -13.70
CA SER A 54 -13.36 -10.39 -14.88
C SER A 54 -11.97 -10.65 -15.48
N PRO A 55 -11.82 -11.53 -16.48
CA PRO A 55 -10.54 -11.72 -17.18
C PRO A 55 -9.97 -10.44 -17.81
N ILE A 56 -10.82 -9.44 -18.07
CA ILE A 56 -10.45 -8.21 -18.77
C ILE A 56 -10.58 -6.95 -17.89
N SER A 57 -11.01 -7.08 -16.63
CA SER A 57 -11.24 -5.91 -15.78
C SER A 57 -10.92 -6.13 -14.32
N ASN A 58 -10.38 -5.07 -13.70
CA ASN A 58 -10.01 -5.02 -12.30
C ASN A 58 -10.79 -3.89 -11.61
N THR A 59 -11.20 -4.13 -10.36
CA THR A 59 -11.57 -3.05 -9.44
C THR A 59 -10.33 -2.57 -8.71
N VAL A 60 -10.06 -1.27 -8.72
CA VAL A 60 -8.91 -0.67 -8.04
C VAL A 60 -9.38 0.31 -6.98
N GLY A 61 -8.91 0.12 -5.76
CA GLY A 61 -9.10 1.03 -4.64
C GLY A 61 -7.78 1.72 -4.29
N LYS A 62 -7.80 3.03 -4.05
CA LYS A 62 -6.61 3.81 -3.68
C LYS A 62 -6.79 4.57 -2.37
N HIS A 63 -5.70 4.69 -1.63
CA HIS A 63 -5.58 5.57 -0.48
C HIS A 63 -4.28 6.37 -0.55
N PHE A 64 -4.36 7.67 -0.32
CA PHE A 64 -3.20 8.54 -0.27
C PHE A 64 -2.75 8.73 1.17
N ILE A 65 -1.51 8.34 1.45
CA ILE A 65 -0.82 8.48 2.72
C ILE A 65 0.06 9.75 2.64
N PRO A 66 -0.35 10.88 3.23
CA PRO A 66 0.47 12.09 3.24
C PRO A 66 1.73 11.90 4.07
N ASN A 67 2.81 12.63 3.75
CA ASN A 67 4.08 12.59 4.50
C ASN A 67 3.92 12.80 6.01
N LYS A 68 2.90 13.55 6.45
CA LYS A 68 2.59 13.77 7.88
C LYS A 68 2.26 12.48 8.64
N GLN A 69 1.79 11.45 7.94
CA GLN A 69 1.50 10.12 8.50
C GLN A 69 2.70 9.17 8.40
N LEU A 70 3.82 9.62 7.85
CA LEU A 70 5.08 8.89 7.86
C LEU A 70 5.94 9.42 9.00
N TRP A 71 6.63 8.51 9.66
CA TRP A 71 7.63 8.82 10.67
C TRP A 71 8.95 8.24 10.22
N GLN A 72 10.02 8.99 10.46
CA GLN A 72 11.38 8.58 10.13
C GLN A 72 12.23 8.76 11.38
N SER A 73 13.01 7.74 11.73
CA SER A 73 14.02 7.80 12.79
C SER A 73 15.38 7.50 12.21
N LYS A 74 16.38 8.22 12.71
CA LYS A 74 17.78 7.97 12.44
C LYS A 74 18.42 7.51 13.73
N GLU A 75 18.67 6.21 13.81
CA GLU A 75 19.44 5.56 14.87
C GLU A 75 20.92 5.45 14.45
N PRO A 76 21.86 5.23 15.39
CA PRO A 76 23.29 5.14 15.07
C PRO A 76 23.65 4.08 14.01
N ASN A 77 22.82 3.05 13.86
CA ASN A 77 23.04 1.90 12.99
C ASN A 77 21.95 1.70 11.91
N ALA A 78 20.91 2.53 11.89
CA ALA A 78 19.79 2.35 10.98
C ALA A 78 19.03 3.66 10.76
N GLU A 79 18.51 3.84 9.54
CA GLU A 79 17.50 4.84 9.26
C GLU A 79 16.24 4.11 8.79
N ILE A 80 15.15 4.36 9.50
CA ILE A 80 13.88 3.66 9.31
C ILE A 80 12.77 4.65 9.00
N GLN A 81 11.90 4.31 8.06
CA GLN A 81 10.64 5.00 7.85
C GLN A 81 9.47 4.05 8.09
N ALA A 82 8.51 4.48 8.90
CA ALA A 82 7.31 3.73 9.22
C ALA A 82 6.05 4.56 8.99
N TYR A 83 4.94 3.87 8.72
CA TYR A 83 3.61 4.47 8.72
C TYR A 83 3.10 4.59 10.17
N LYS A 84 2.66 5.79 10.57
CA LYS A 84 2.08 6.10 11.88
C LYS A 84 0.67 6.71 11.78
N GLY A 85 0.05 6.58 10.61
CA GLY A 85 -1.32 7.05 10.41
C GLY A 85 -2.37 6.08 10.98
N PRO A 86 -3.66 6.35 10.73
CA PRO A 86 -4.76 5.48 11.14
C PRO A 86 -4.60 4.06 10.60
N LYS A 87 -4.91 3.06 11.44
CA LYS A 87 -4.94 1.65 11.01
C LYS A 87 -6.08 1.36 10.03
N ASP A 88 -7.18 2.10 10.17
CA ASP A 88 -8.36 1.99 9.33
C ASP A 88 -8.46 3.20 8.40
N PHE A 89 -8.53 2.94 7.10
CA PHE A 89 -8.76 3.97 6.09
C PHE A 89 -9.60 3.41 4.94
N LYS A 90 -10.36 4.30 4.30
CA LYS A 90 -11.15 3.95 3.12
C LYS A 90 -10.27 3.91 1.88
N LEU A 91 -10.51 2.91 1.05
CA LEU A 91 -10.04 2.88 -0.33
C LEU A 91 -11.09 3.58 -1.20
N ASN A 92 -10.66 4.59 -1.95
CA ASN A 92 -11.51 5.26 -2.92
C ASN A 92 -11.41 4.50 -4.25
N ALA A 93 -12.56 4.16 -4.83
CA ALA A 93 -12.60 3.58 -6.16
C ALA A 93 -11.94 4.54 -7.16
N VAL A 94 -11.18 3.97 -8.08
CA VAL A 94 -10.70 4.68 -9.26
C VAL A 94 -11.65 4.28 -10.38
N GLU A 95 -12.49 5.22 -10.80
CA GLU A 95 -13.28 5.08 -12.03
C GLU A 95 -12.36 5.03 -13.26
#